data_AF-A0A9D9N9H9-F1
#
_entry.id   AF-A0A9D9N9H9-F1
#
_cell.length_a   1.000
_cell.length_b   1.000
_cell.length_c   1.000
_cell.angle_alpha   90.00
_cell.angle_beta   90.00
_cell.angle_gamma   90.00
#
_symmetry.space_group_name_H-M   'P 1'
#
loop_
_entity.id
_entity.type
_entity.pdbx_description
1 polymer ?
#
loop_
_entity_poly.entity_id
_entity_poly.type
_entity_poly.pdbx_seq_one_letter_code
_entity_poly.pdbx_strand_id
1 'polypeptide(L)'
;MEQAQYDPIPNKIPTLEYDYSYVNVLGGNAQFINNVVNSEVERNIMKEGEKPLGTLEVKCEKFHLKSGLLFPILSGGTLFIGNLLGMPFSTGKIDLELSFTIKNLNGDIIRTYDYSQTGKSALGFYYGEDVSVKTIELCRKIMDEFKRDVSFDYDDISEALHDPANIGDKNLDYELLADAVAQKIETDSPGAVSGKSKENAVIKKSDVDINIPVTSQKAENTFVLIIANENYSYVDNVKYALHDGEVFREYCIKTLGIPERQVWLYKDATAGVISGGVDKMVQAMSIFENAKAIVYYCGHGIPDEKTAEAYIVPTDGKGTNSETCYSLNKLYKALAQSQATSVTYFLDACFSGADREGSMLVAARGIAREAKREKLEGRTVVFSAASGDETAMPFEDKSHGLFTYYLLKKLQETKGQVNYGELAEYLKDNVRKEAFLTNEKLQTPVIATSAEMQSAWKSMTLK
;
A
#
# COMPACT_ATOMS: atom_id res chain seq x y z
N MET A 1 -6.80 5.61 9.14
CA MET A 1 -7.95 4.79 9.57
C MET A 1 -7.40 3.52 10.19
N GLU A 2 -7.71 3.24 11.46
CA GLU A 2 -7.43 1.95 12.08
C GLU A 2 -8.03 0.82 11.22
N GLN A 3 -7.21 -0.19 10.93
CA GLN A 3 -7.63 -1.42 10.28
C GLN A 3 -8.35 -2.26 11.35
N ALA A 4 -9.67 -2.39 11.24
CA ALA A 4 -10.37 -3.46 11.94
C ALA A 4 -10.09 -4.77 11.20
N GLN A 5 -9.58 -5.78 11.92
CA GLN A 5 -9.61 -7.17 11.46
C GLN A 5 -11.09 -7.55 11.25
N TYR A 6 -11.47 -7.84 10.00
CA TYR A 6 -12.78 -8.42 9.68
C TYR A 6 -12.61 -9.92 9.49
N ASP A 7 -13.37 -10.70 10.25
CA ASP A 7 -13.39 -12.15 10.10
C ASP A 7 -14.18 -12.54 8.83
N PRO A 8 -13.67 -13.45 7.99
CA PRO A 8 -14.38 -13.94 6.81
C PRO A 8 -15.61 -14.77 7.20
N ILE A 9 -16.62 -14.82 6.32
CA ILE A 9 -17.81 -15.67 6.57
C ILE A 9 -17.41 -17.16 6.60
N PRO A 10 -18.03 -17.99 7.46
CA PRO A 10 -17.64 -19.39 7.65
C PRO A 10 -17.74 -20.23 6.36
N ASN A 11 -18.76 -19.94 5.55
CA ASN A 11 -19.03 -20.59 4.27
C ASN A 11 -19.12 -19.54 3.16
N LYS A 12 -18.03 -19.38 2.39
CA LYS A 12 -17.98 -18.46 1.25
C LYS A 12 -18.95 -18.92 0.13
N ILE A 13 -19.65 -17.97 -0.52
CA ILE A 13 -20.57 -18.26 -1.66
C ILE A 13 -19.77 -18.91 -2.81
N PRO A 14 -20.34 -19.92 -3.52
CA PRO A 14 -19.76 -20.44 -4.77
C PRO A 14 -19.44 -19.33 -5.78
N THR A 15 -18.47 -19.53 -6.68
CA THR A 15 -17.97 -18.49 -7.58
C THR A 15 -19.09 -17.88 -8.44
N LEU A 16 -19.27 -16.56 -8.37
CA LEU A 16 -20.21 -15.79 -9.18
C LEU A 16 -19.42 -14.81 -10.08
N GLU A 17 -19.86 -14.61 -11.33
CA GLU A 17 -19.35 -13.54 -12.19
C GLU A 17 -19.90 -12.18 -11.71
N TYR A 18 -19.05 -11.17 -11.61
CA TYR A 18 -19.39 -9.92 -10.95
C TYR A 18 -19.71 -8.81 -11.96
N ASP A 19 -20.94 -8.30 -11.95
CA ASP A 19 -21.39 -7.26 -12.88
C ASP A 19 -21.63 -5.93 -12.14
N TYR A 20 -20.89 -4.89 -12.54
CA TYR A 20 -21.04 -3.53 -12.05
C TYR A 20 -21.90 -2.72 -13.03
N SER A 21 -23.21 -2.77 -12.87
CA SER A 21 -24.10 -1.90 -13.65
C SER A 21 -24.15 -0.48 -13.06
N TYR A 22 -23.30 0.37 -13.66
CA TYR A 22 -23.28 1.85 -13.70
C TYR A 22 -23.82 2.65 -12.50
N VAL A 23 -22.89 3.25 -11.76
CA VAL A 23 -23.14 4.34 -10.82
C VAL A 23 -23.39 5.64 -11.59
N ASN A 24 -24.65 6.04 -11.75
CA ASN A 24 -25.00 7.36 -12.26
C ASN A 24 -25.09 8.37 -11.10
N VAL A 25 -23.99 8.55 -10.37
CA VAL A 25 -23.88 9.55 -9.30
C VAL A 25 -22.98 10.67 -9.79
N LEU A 26 -23.53 11.87 -9.92
CA LEU A 26 -22.81 13.08 -10.33
C LEU A 26 -21.69 13.40 -9.31
N GLY A 27 -20.44 13.23 -9.72
CA GLY A 27 -19.24 13.65 -8.97
C GLY A 27 -18.33 12.50 -8.52
N GLY A 28 -17.02 12.77 -8.40
CA GLY A 28 -15.92 11.80 -8.22
C GLY A 28 -15.93 10.88 -6.99
N ASN A 29 -17.03 10.79 -6.25
CA ASN A 29 -17.20 9.93 -5.07
C ASN A 29 -17.75 8.53 -5.41
N ALA A 30 -18.30 8.34 -6.62
CA ALA A 30 -18.84 7.06 -7.12
C ALA A 30 -17.79 5.95 -7.19
N GLN A 31 -16.61 6.27 -7.71
CA GLN A 31 -15.53 5.30 -7.94
C GLN A 31 -14.90 4.82 -6.61
N PHE A 32 -14.96 5.66 -5.58
CA PHE A 32 -14.47 5.35 -4.24
C PHE A 32 -15.36 4.34 -3.50
N ILE A 33 -16.68 4.47 -3.60
CA ILE A 33 -17.63 3.52 -3.01
C ILE A 33 -17.48 2.14 -3.67
N ASN A 34 -17.36 2.11 -5.01
CA ASN A 34 -17.10 0.88 -5.74
C ASN A 34 -15.82 0.20 -5.24
N ASN A 35 -14.70 0.90 -5.16
CA ASN A 35 -13.44 0.29 -4.71
C ASN A 35 -13.53 -0.34 -3.30
N VAL A 36 -14.28 0.28 -2.38
CA VAL A 36 -14.48 -0.28 -1.03
C VAL A 36 -15.33 -1.55 -1.09
N VAL A 37 -16.47 -1.49 -1.79
CA VAL A 37 -17.41 -2.63 -1.91
C VAL A 37 -16.75 -3.81 -2.62
N ASN A 38 -16.06 -3.57 -3.74
CA ASN A 38 -15.36 -4.59 -4.52
C ASN A 38 -14.36 -5.34 -3.64
N SER A 39 -13.55 -4.56 -2.92
CA SER A 39 -12.49 -5.12 -2.09
C SER A 39 -13.01 -5.92 -0.89
N GLU A 40 -14.21 -5.61 -0.38
CA GLU A 40 -14.84 -6.35 0.72
C GLU A 40 -15.53 -7.63 0.22
N VAL A 41 -16.20 -7.56 -0.92
CA VAL A 41 -16.91 -8.71 -1.51
C VAL A 41 -15.91 -9.78 -2.00
N GLU A 42 -14.87 -9.37 -2.72
CA GLU A 42 -13.84 -10.28 -3.23
C GLU A 42 -13.07 -10.97 -2.10
N ARG A 43 -12.72 -10.24 -1.04
CA ARG A 43 -11.88 -10.79 0.04
C ARG A 43 -12.67 -11.64 1.04
N ASN A 44 -13.88 -11.23 1.37
CA ASN A 44 -14.56 -11.72 2.57
C ASN A 44 -15.87 -12.49 2.31
N ILE A 45 -16.38 -12.55 1.06
CA ILE A 45 -17.71 -13.12 0.75
C ILE A 45 -17.67 -14.27 -0.28
N MET A 46 -16.82 -14.21 -1.31
CA MET A 46 -16.76 -15.22 -2.38
C MET A 46 -15.62 -16.24 -2.25
N LYS A 47 -15.82 -17.46 -2.78
CA LYS A 47 -14.77 -18.47 -2.98
C LYS A 47 -13.97 -18.16 -4.25
N GLU A 48 -12.64 -18.22 -4.15
CA GLU A 48 -11.76 -18.24 -5.32
C GLU A 48 -11.74 -19.64 -5.94
N GLY A 49 -12.07 -19.73 -7.23
CA GLY A 49 -11.83 -20.91 -8.06
C GLY A 49 -13.00 -21.90 -8.19
N GLU A 50 -13.79 -21.73 -9.25
CA GLU A 50 -14.39 -22.72 -10.15
C GLU A 50 -15.07 -21.93 -11.30
N LYS A 51 -15.60 -22.60 -12.34
CA LYS A 51 -16.44 -21.89 -13.33
C LYS A 51 -17.58 -21.18 -12.59
N PRO A 52 -17.89 -19.90 -12.91
CA PRO A 52 -18.95 -19.20 -12.21
C PRO A 52 -20.28 -19.94 -12.36
N LEU A 53 -21.04 -20.05 -11.27
CA LEU A 53 -22.36 -20.72 -11.24
C LEU A 53 -23.53 -19.73 -11.31
N GLY A 54 -23.22 -18.44 -11.42
CA GLY A 54 -24.19 -17.36 -11.46
C GLY A 54 -23.51 -15.99 -11.46
N THR A 55 -24.27 -14.92 -11.21
CA THR A 55 -23.73 -13.55 -11.11
C THR A 55 -24.14 -12.86 -9.81
N LEU A 56 -23.28 -11.98 -9.27
CA LEU A 56 -23.65 -11.03 -8.22
C LEU A 56 -23.59 -9.62 -8.82
N GLU A 57 -24.75 -8.98 -8.91
CA GLU A 57 -24.92 -7.60 -9.33
C GLU A 57 -25.04 -6.71 -8.09
N VAL A 58 -24.25 -5.63 -8.02
CA VAL A 58 -24.33 -4.66 -6.92
C VAL A 58 -24.61 -3.27 -7.45
N LYS A 59 -25.65 -2.62 -6.91
CA LYS A 59 -26.06 -1.28 -7.33
C LYS A 59 -26.08 -0.32 -6.15
N CYS A 60 -25.64 0.91 -6.41
CA CYS A 60 -25.88 2.02 -5.51
C CYS A 60 -27.19 2.68 -5.91
N GLU A 61 -28.27 2.35 -5.20
CA GLU A 61 -29.61 2.86 -5.45
C GLU A 61 -29.71 4.35 -5.09
N LYS A 62 -28.92 4.79 -4.10
CA LYS A 62 -28.92 6.19 -3.66
C LYS A 62 -27.66 6.58 -2.92
N PHE A 63 -27.15 7.78 -3.23
CA PHE A 63 -26.14 8.46 -2.44
C PHE A 63 -26.45 9.96 -2.37
N HIS A 64 -27.04 10.42 -1.26
CA HIS A 64 -27.47 11.81 -1.09
C HIS A 64 -26.74 12.49 0.07
N LEU A 65 -26.08 13.62 -0.21
CA LEU A 65 -25.53 14.53 0.79
C LEU A 65 -26.45 15.74 0.97
N LYS A 66 -27.15 15.83 2.10
CA LYS A 66 -27.97 16.99 2.46
C LYS A 66 -27.17 17.93 3.36
N SER A 67 -26.86 19.13 2.88
CA SER A 67 -26.24 20.18 3.69
C SER A 67 -27.29 20.93 4.52
N GLY A 68 -27.07 21.04 5.84
CA GLY A 68 -27.89 21.88 6.71
C GLY A 68 -27.55 23.36 6.50
N LEU A 69 -28.45 24.10 5.85
CA LEU A 69 -28.31 25.53 5.60
C LEU A 69 -28.47 26.32 6.92
N LEU A 70 -27.40 26.90 7.44
CA LEU A 70 -27.44 28.00 8.41
C LEU A 70 -26.38 29.04 8.03
N PHE A 71 -26.75 29.91 7.10
CA PHE A 71 -26.21 31.28 7.07
C PHE A 71 -26.94 32.09 8.14
N PRO A 72 -26.22 32.84 8.97
CA PRO A 72 -26.57 34.25 9.06
C PRO A 72 -25.35 35.13 8.81
N ILE A 73 -25.60 36.13 7.97
CA ILE A 73 -24.84 37.37 7.81
C ILE A 73 -24.31 37.82 9.17
N LEU A 74 -23.00 37.99 9.33
CA LEU A 74 -22.39 38.91 10.32
C LEU A 74 -20.88 39.05 10.05
N SER A 75 -20.43 40.29 10.14
CA SER A 75 -19.12 40.83 9.78
C SER A 75 -17.90 40.05 10.30
N GLY A 76 -16.76 40.24 9.63
CA GLY A 76 -15.50 39.50 9.77
C GLY A 76 -14.84 39.44 11.16
N GLY A 77 -15.47 39.93 12.22
CA GLY A 77 -15.03 39.74 13.61
C GLY A 77 -15.53 38.44 14.26
N THR A 78 -16.66 37.86 13.83
CA THR A 78 -17.27 36.71 14.53
C THR A 78 -16.80 35.34 14.03
N LEU A 79 -16.25 35.28 12.81
CA LEU A 79 -15.67 34.06 12.21
C LEU A 79 -14.37 33.59 12.89
N PHE A 80 -13.74 34.44 13.71
CA PHE A 80 -12.50 34.11 14.40
C PHE A 80 -12.71 33.53 15.80
N ILE A 81 -13.87 33.71 16.43
CA ILE A 81 -14.06 33.31 17.84
C ILE A 81 -14.50 31.84 17.97
N GLY A 82 -15.38 31.34 17.10
CA GLY A 82 -15.75 29.91 17.09
C GLY A 82 -14.62 28.99 16.59
N ASN A 83 -13.75 29.53 15.73
CA ASN A 83 -12.64 28.79 15.11
C ASN A 83 -11.46 28.57 16.07
N LEU A 84 -11.34 29.37 17.13
CA LEU A 84 -10.34 29.19 18.18
C LEU A 84 -10.69 28.04 19.15
N LEU A 85 -11.95 27.57 19.14
CA LEU A 85 -12.47 26.54 20.04
C LEU A 85 -12.87 25.23 19.34
N GLY A 86 -12.66 25.11 18.03
CA GLY A 86 -12.82 23.84 17.32
C GLY A 86 -14.26 23.40 17.03
N MET A 87 -15.19 24.33 16.81
CA MET A 87 -16.59 23.98 16.47
C MET A 87 -16.81 23.89 14.95
N PRO A 88 -17.59 22.90 14.44
CA PRO A 88 -17.90 22.76 13.01
C PRO A 88 -18.84 23.89 12.53
N PHE A 89 -18.69 24.34 11.28
CA PHE A 89 -19.50 25.43 10.71
C PHE A 89 -20.74 24.92 9.97
N SER A 90 -20.83 23.63 9.64
CA SER A 90 -22.04 23.00 9.10
C SER A 90 -22.09 21.51 9.40
N THR A 91 -23.29 20.95 9.47
CA THR A 91 -23.51 19.50 9.55
C THR A 91 -24.21 19.03 8.28
N GLY A 92 -23.65 18.02 7.62
CA GLY A 92 -24.25 17.30 6.50
C GLY A 92 -24.87 15.98 6.95
N LYS A 93 -25.89 15.51 6.24
CA LYS A 93 -26.42 14.15 6.36
C LYS A 93 -26.14 13.38 5.08
N ILE A 94 -25.57 12.19 5.21
CA ILE A 94 -25.33 11.23 4.13
C ILE A 94 -26.41 10.16 4.22
N ASP A 95 -27.15 9.93 3.14
CA ASP A 95 -28.06 8.80 2.97
C ASP A 95 -27.45 7.89 1.88
N LEU A 96 -27.15 6.63 2.20
CA LEU A 96 -26.58 5.63 1.28
C LEU A 96 -27.51 4.41 1.21
N GLU A 97 -27.89 4.01 -0.01
CA GLU A 97 -28.68 2.81 -0.28
C GLU A 97 -27.95 1.93 -1.30
N LEU A 98 -27.73 0.66 -0.98
CA LEU A 98 -27.09 -0.33 -1.85
C LEU A 98 -28.00 -1.55 -1.99
N SER A 99 -28.06 -2.11 -3.20
CA SER A 99 -28.73 -3.37 -3.49
C SER A 99 -27.73 -4.41 -4.01
N PHE A 100 -27.96 -5.68 -3.65
CA PHE A 100 -27.14 -6.83 -4.00
C PHE A 100 -28.06 -7.91 -4.59
N THR A 101 -27.85 -8.33 -5.83
CA THR A 101 -28.70 -9.29 -6.53
C THR A 101 -27.89 -10.48 -7.03
N ILE A 102 -28.22 -11.67 -6.56
CA ILE A 102 -27.63 -12.94 -7.00
C ILE A 102 -28.51 -13.54 -8.10
N LYS A 103 -27.92 -13.91 -9.24
CA LYS A 103 -28.60 -14.57 -10.37
C LYS A 103 -27.92 -15.89 -10.72
N ASN A 104 -28.64 -16.83 -11.34
CA ASN A 104 -28.05 -18.03 -11.94
C ASN A 104 -27.42 -17.73 -13.32
N LEU A 105 -26.79 -18.73 -13.96
CA LEU A 105 -26.20 -18.58 -15.31
C LEU A 105 -27.21 -18.30 -16.43
N ASN A 106 -28.49 -18.58 -16.22
CA ASN A 106 -29.56 -18.24 -17.15
C ASN A 106 -30.04 -16.79 -16.98
N GLY A 107 -29.58 -16.08 -15.95
CA GLY A 107 -29.97 -14.71 -15.61
C GLY A 107 -31.19 -14.60 -14.70
N ASP A 108 -31.73 -15.70 -14.17
CA ASP A 108 -32.85 -15.68 -13.23
C ASP A 108 -32.37 -15.20 -11.84
N ILE A 109 -33.16 -14.33 -11.20
CA ILE A 109 -32.84 -13.79 -9.88
C ILE A 109 -33.11 -14.85 -8.81
N ILE A 110 -32.07 -15.19 -8.04
CA ILE A 110 -32.11 -16.12 -6.90
C ILE A 110 -32.49 -15.37 -5.63
N ARG A 111 -31.80 -14.26 -5.34
CA ARG A 111 -32.03 -13.39 -4.19
C ARG A 111 -31.64 -11.95 -4.49
N THR A 112 -32.33 -11.01 -3.84
CA THR A 112 -32.00 -9.59 -3.82
C THR A 112 -32.02 -9.08 -2.38
N TYR A 113 -31.02 -8.29 -2.02
CA TYR A 113 -30.88 -7.66 -0.71
C TYR A 113 -30.76 -6.15 -0.88
N ASP A 114 -31.52 -5.38 -0.11
CA ASP A 114 -31.53 -3.93 -0.14
C ASP A 114 -31.20 -3.37 1.24
N TYR A 115 -30.19 -2.50 1.30
CA TYR A 115 -29.71 -1.90 2.54
C TYR A 115 -29.71 -0.39 2.46
N SER A 116 -30.04 0.26 3.58
CA SER A 116 -30.03 1.71 3.71
C SER A 116 -29.34 2.13 5.00
N GLN A 117 -28.30 2.95 4.89
CA GLN A 117 -27.58 3.49 6.03
C GLN A 117 -27.51 5.01 5.94
N THR A 118 -27.64 5.68 7.09
CA THR A 118 -27.56 7.14 7.16
C THR A 118 -26.58 7.60 8.22
N GLY A 119 -25.78 8.62 7.90
CA GLY A 119 -24.74 9.16 8.76
C GLY A 119 -24.77 10.67 8.81
N LYS A 120 -24.42 11.25 9.96
CA LYS A 120 -24.13 12.68 10.06
C LYS A 120 -22.63 12.88 9.85
N SER A 121 -22.25 13.92 9.11
CA SER A 121 -20.87 14.37 8.94
C SER A 121 -20.79 15.86 9.32
N ALA A 122 -19.71 16.25 9.97
CA ALA A 122 -19.43 17.64 10.33
C ALA A 122 -18.40 18.24 9.38
N LEU A 123 -18.70 19.42 8.83
CA LEU A 123 -17.79 20.19 7.98
C LEU A 123 -17.10 21.27 8.83
N GLY A 124 -15.78 21.14 8.98
CA GLY A 124 -14.91 22.08 9.70
C GLY A 124 -13.53 22.18 9.02
N PHE A 125 -12.84 23.32 9.16
CA PHE A 125 -11.49 23.49 8.61
C PHE A 125 -10.44 22.64 9.32
N TYR A 126 -10.68 22.29 10.59
CA TYR A 126 -9.76 21.53 11.45
C TYR A 126 -10.30 20.17 11.91
N TYR A 127 -11.60 19.94 11.78
CA TYR A 127 -12.25 18.66 12.06
C TYR A 127 -12.82 18.13 10.76
N GLY A 128 -11.95 17.50 9.96
CA GLY A 128 -12.38 16.70 8.84
C GLY A 128 -12.85 15.34 9.34
N GLU A 129 -14.13 15.20 9.71
CA GLU A 129 -14.81 13.97 9.33
C GLU A 129 -15.10 14.10 7.83
N ASP A 130 -14.06 13.84 7.05
CA ASP A 130 -14.10 13.78 5.60
C ASP A 130 -15.34 12.97 5.21
N VAL A 131 -16.20 13.54 4.36
CA VAL A 131 -17.40 12.87 3.83
C VAL A 131 -17.03 11.47 3.33
N SER A 132 -15.82 11.29 2.82
CA SER A 132 -15.21 10.02 2.43
C SER A 132 -15.10 9.01 3.58
N VAL A 133 -14.59 9.43 4.75
CA VAL A 133 -14.45 8.57 5.94
C VAL A 133 -15.82 8.13 6.45
N LYS A 134 -16.79 9.06 6.51
CA LYS A 134 -18.14 8.70 6.97
C LYS A 134 -18.85 7.80 5.97
N THR A 135 -18.64 8.02 4.67
CA THR A 135 -19.16 7.15 3.61
C THR A 135 -18.59 5.73 3.71
N ILE A 136 -17.29 5.57 4.02
CA ILE A 136 -16.68 4.25 4.28
C ILE A 136 -17.35 3.56 5.46
N GLU A 137 -17.59 4.28 6.57
CA GLU A 137 -18.22 3.70 7.75
C GLU A 137 -19.63 3.18 7.43
N LEU A 138 -20.42 3.93 6.65
CA LEU A 138 -21.75 3.49 6.22
C LEU A 138 -21.69 2.30 5.27
N CYS A 139 -20.75 2.30 4.31
CA CYS A 139 -20.54 1.16 3.41
C CYS A 139 -20.19 -0.10 4.20
N ARG A 140 -19.30 0.00 5.20
CA ARG A 140 -18.92 -1.14 6.05
C ARG A 140 -20.11 -1.72 6.81
N LYS A 141 -20.98 -0.87 7.37
CA LYS A 141 -22.20 -1.33 8.05
C LYS A 141 -23.13 -2.11 7.11
N ILE A 142 -23.32 -1.61 5.88
CA ILE A 142 -24.08 -2.34 4.85
C ILE A 142 -23.43 -3.68 4.53
N MET A 143 -22.10 -3.71 4.37
CA MET A 143 -21.39 -4.96 4.09
C MET A 143 -21.51 -5.98 5.21
N ASP A 144 -21.58 -5.54 6.47
CA ASP A 144 -21.76 -6.43 7.63
C ASP A 144 -23.17 -7.01 7.71
N GLU A 145 -24.17 -6.20 7.37
CA GLU A 145 -25.57 -6.64 7.24
C GLU A 145 -25.70 -7.65 6.09
N PHE A 146 -25.15 -7.33 4.93
CA PHE A 146 -25.12 -8.23 3.77
C PHE A 146 -24.41 -9.56 4.07
N LYS A 147 -23.24 -9.53 4.69
CA LYS A 147 -22.50 -10.75 5.09
C LYS A 147 -23.34 -11.65 5.99
N ARG A 148 -24.07 -11.06 6.94
CA ARG A 148 -24.90 -11.81 7.88
C ARG A 148 -26.08 -12.48 7.18
N ASP A 149 -26.78 -11.74 6.35
CA ASP A 149 -27.98 -12.23 5.67
C ASP A 149 -27.64 -13.30 4.63
N VAL A 150 -26.58 -13.08 3.85
CA VAL A 150 -26.05 -14.08 2.91
C VAL A 150 -25.58 -15.36 3.63
N SER A 151 -24.94 -15.22 4.80
CA SER A 151 -24.51 -16.39 5.56
C SER A 151 -25.70 -17.19 6.10
N PHE A 152 -26.80 -16.50 6.40
CA PHE A 152 -28.04 -17.14 6.84
C PHE A 152 -28.75 -17.86 5.67
N ASP A 153 -28.77 -17.23 4.49
CA ASP A 153 -29.40 -17.77 3.28
C ASP A 153 -28.50 -18.72 2.48
N TYR A 154 -27.32 -19.08 3.00
CA TYR A 154 -26.26 -19.78 2.27
C TYR A 154 -26.74 -21.08 1.60
N ASP A 155 -27.48 -21.91 2.35
CA ASP A 155 -27.91 -23.22 1.87
C ASP A 155 -28.92 -23.07 0.71
N ASP A 156 -29.88 -22.15 0.82
CA ASP A 156 -30.86 -21.84 -0.23
C ASP A 156 -30.19 -21.31 -1.51
N ILE A 157 -29.23 -20.39 -1.34
CA ILE A 157 -28.47 -19.80 -2.46
C ILE A 157 -27.64 -20.89 -3.15
N SER A 158 -26.95 -21.71 -2.35
CA SER A 158 -26.11 -22.78 -2.85
C SER A 158 -26.92 -23.83 -3.62
N GLU A 159 -28.08 -24.24 -3.10
CA GLU A 159 -28.97 -25.18 -3.79
C GLU A 159 -29.47 -24.61 -5.13
N ALA A 160 -29.92 -23.36 -5.16
CA ALA A 160 -30.43 -22.72 -6.37
C ALA A 160 -29.36 -22.54 -7.48
N LEU A 161 -28.10 -22.30 -7.08
CA LEU A 161 -26.96 -22.18 -8.00
C LEU A 161 -26.49 -23.52 -8.58
N HIS A 162 -26.76 -24.64 -7.90
CA HIS A 162 -26.36 -25.98 -8.31
C HIS A 162 -27.49 -26.82 -8.95
N ASP A 163 -28.68 -26.25 -9.13
CA ASP A 163 -29.80 -26.95 -9.76
C ASP A 163 -29.47 -27.34 -11.23
N PRO A 164 -29.48 -28.63 -11.59
CA PRO A 164 -29.22 -29.10 -12.94
C PRO A 164 -30.18 -28.54 -14.00
N ALA A 165 -31.39 -28.13 -13.62
CA ALA A 165 -32.33 -27.46 -14.53
C ALA A 165 -31.85 -26.05 -14.96
N ASN A 166 -30.93 -25.47 -14.20
CA ASN A 166 -30.34 -24.15 -14.46
C ASN A 166 -29.01 -24.23 -15.23
N ILE A 167 -28.51 -25.43 -15.55
CA ILE A 167 -27.31 -25.66 -16.37
C ILE A 167 -27.76 -25.91 -17.81
N GLY A 168 -27.86 -24.85 -18.60
CA GLY A 168 -28.38 -24.90 -19.97
C GLY A 168 -27.58 -25.81 -20.92
N ASP A 169 -28.31 -26.66 -21.65
CA ASP A 169 -27.83 -27.57 -22.70
C ASP A 169 -27.21 -26.80 -23.89
N LYS A 170 -25.89 -26.62 -23.87
CA LYS A 170 -25.08 -26.37 -25.08
C LYS A 170 -23.76 -27.12 -24.98
N ASN A 171 -23.74 -28.32 -25.57
CA ASN A 171 -22.55 -28.87 -26.20
C ASN A 171 -21.96 -27.82 -27.15
N LEU A 172 -20.88 -27.14 -26.74
CA LEU A 172 -20.00 -26.42 -27.65
C LEU A 172 -18.71 -27.22 -27.75
N ASP A 173 -18.55 -27.91 -28.88
CA ASP A 173 -17.33 -28.62 -29.26
C ASP A 173 -16.16 -27.63 -29.31
N TYR A 174 -15.16 -27.87 -28.45
CA TYR A 174 -13.98 -27.02 -28.30
C TYR A 174 -12.95 -27.19 -29.44
N GLU A 175 -13.17 -28.09 -30.40
CA GLU A 175 -12.30 -28.28 -31.57
C GLU A 175 -12.63 -27.33 -32.75
N LEU A 176 -13.88 -26.86 -32.90
CA LEU A 176 -14.28 -26.01 -34.04
C LEU A 176 -13.97 -24.52 -33.86
N LEU A 177 -13.66 -24.07 -32.65
CA LEU A 177 -13.22 -22.69 -32.38
C LEU A 177 -11.71 -22.48 -32.64
N ALA A 178 -10.92 -23.55 -32.70
CA ALA A 178 -9.49 -23.46 -33.01
C ALA A 178 -9.24 -23.06 -34.47
N ASP A 179 -10.08 -23.54 -35.40
CA ASP A 179 -9.92 -23.29 -36.84
C ASP A 179 -10.47 -21.91 -37.27
N ALA A 180 -11.49 -21.39 -36.60
CA ALA A 180 -12.05 -20.06 -36.90
C ALA A 180 -11.14 -18.91 -36.41
N VAL A 181 -10.26 -19.18 -35.45
CA VAL A 181 -9.27 -18.21 -34.94
C VAL A 181 -7.99 -18.22 -35.80
N ALA A 182 -7.64 -19.36 -36.42
CA ALA A 182 -6.47 -19.50 -37.29
C ALA A 182 -6.57 -18.73 -38.62
N GLN A 183 -7.78 -18.43 -39.13
CA GLN A 183 -7.95 -17.69 -40.40
C GLN A 183 -8.01 -16.16 -40.27
N LYS A 184 -7.84 -15.59 -39.07
CA LYS A 184 -7.86 -14.12 -38.87
C LYS A 184 -6.51 -13.50 -38.52
N ILE A 185 -5.43 -14.29 -38.51
CA ILE A 185 -4.06 -13.84 -38.22
C ILE A 185 -3.17 -14.05 -39.45
N GLU A 186 -3.57 -13.53 -40.61
CA GLU A 186 -2.65 -13.21 -41.70
C GLU A 186 -3.14 -11.91 -42.35
N THR A 187 -2.82 -10.78 -41.71
CA THR A 187 -2.28 -9.57 -42.34
C THR A 187 -2.05 -8.53 -41.23
N ASP A 188 -0.84 -8.00 -41.20
CA ASP A 188 -0.31 -6.90 -40.39
C ASP A 188 0.17 -7.21 -38.96
N SER A 189 1.35 -7.82 -38.92
CA SER A 189 2.43 -7.50 -37.98
C SER A 189 3.19 -6.24 -38.45
N PRO A 190 3.88 -5.43 -37.58
CA PRO A 190 4.80 -5.97 -36.56
C PRO A 190 4.87 -5.27 -35.19
N GLY A 191 5.19 -6.07 -34.16
CA GLY A 191 5.85 -5.62 -32.93
C GLY A 191 5.37 -6.30 -31.65
N ALA A 192 5.92 -7.47 -31.34
CA ALA A 192 5.55 -8.33 -30.21
C ALA A 192 6.01 -7.82 -28.83
N VAL A 193 5.17 -7.97 -27.80
CA VAL A 193 5.58 -8.31 -26.41
C VAL A 193 4.48 -9.15 -25.74
N SER A 194 4.85 -10.33 -25.22
CA SER A 194 3.97 -11.31 -24.58
C SER A 194 3.56 -10.93 -23.15
N GLY A 195 2.26 -10.94 -22.84
CA GLY A 195 1.75 -10.84 -21.47
C GLY A 195 1.49 -12.23 -20.87
N LYS A 196 2.22 -12.58 -19.80
CA LYS A 196 1.96 -13.76 -18.96
C LYS A 196 0.84 -13.45 -17.97
N SER A 197 -0.08 -14.40 -17.80
CA SER A 197 -1.09 -14.50 -16.74
C SER A 197 -0.46 -14.46 -15.35
N LYS A 198 -0.97 -13.63 -14.43
CA LYS A 198 -0.53 -13.58 -13.03
C LYS A 198 -1.33 -14.59 -12.19
N GLU A 199 -0.62 -15.60 -11.66
CA GLU A 199 -1.07 -16.47 -10.57
C GLU A 199 -1.37 -15.67 -9.30
N ASN A 200 -2.49 -15.96 -8.62
CA ASN A 200 -2.74 -15.51 -7.26
C ASN A 200 -1.82 -16.27 -6.29
N ALA A 201 -0.69 -15.67 -5.93
CA ALA A 201 0.27 -16.23 -5.00
C ALA A 201 -0.23 -16.11 -3.55
N VAL A 202 -0.54 -17.24 -2.92
CA VAL A 202 -0.58 -17.36 -1.46
C VAL A 202 0.81 -16.98 -0.94
N ILE A 203 0.95 -15.85 -0.22
CA ILE A 203 2.24 -15.44 0.36
C ILE A 203 2.67 -16.51 1.36
N LYS A 204 3.69 -17.28 0.98
CA LYS A 204 4.30 -18.32 1.81
C LYS A 204 5.17 -17.63 2.86
N LYS A 205 4.87 -17.82 4.15
CA LYS A 205 5.66 -17.23 5.24
C LYS A 205 7.15 -17.59 5.09
N SER A 206 7.99 -16.57 5.07
CA SER A 206 9.44 -16.66 4.99
C SER A 206 10.06 -17.08 6.33
N ASP A 207 11.31 -17.52 6.32
CA ASP A 207 12.02 -17.87 7.55
C ASP A 207 12.28 -16.66 8.46
N VAL A 208 12.32 -15.45 7.89
CA VAL A 208 12.45 -14.19 8.64
C VAL A 208 11.12 -13.72 9.28
N ASP A 209 9.98 -14.25 8.83
CA ASP A 209 8.63 -13.91 9.35
C ASP A 209 8.28 -14.67 10.63
N ILE A 210 8.98 -15.78 10.85
CA ILE A 210 8.75 -16.69 11.97
C ILE A 210 9.90 -16.58 12.97
N ASN A 211 9.64 -16.88 14.24
CA ASN A 211 10.64 -16.86 15.30
C ASN A 211 11.41 -15.53 15.42
N ILE A 212 10.73 -14.40 15.16
CA ILE A 212 11.30 -13.05 15.35
C ILE A 212 11.81 -12.94 16.80
N PRO A 213 13.12 -12.65 17.02
CA PRO A 213 13.67 -12.59 18.36
C PRO A 213 12.98 -11.54 19.23
N VAL A 214 12.75 -11.88 20.50
CA VAL A 214 12.15 -10.96 21.46
C VAL A 214 13.21 -10.52 22.48
N THR A 215 13.34 -9.22 22.69
CA THR A 215 14.18 -8.63 23.73
C THR A 215 13.35 -8.15 24.93
N SER A 216 13.92 -8.21 26.13
CA SER A 216 13.34 -7.59 27.33
C SER A 216 13.78 -6.13 27.52
N GLN A 217 14.84 -5.70 26.82
CA GLN A 217 15.33 -4.32 26.85
C GLN A 217 14.38 -3.39 26.08
N LYS A 218 14.21 -2.17 26.56
CA LYS A 218 13.37 -1.16 25.92
C LYS A 218 14.20 0.00 25.38
N ALA A 219 14.02 0.32 24.11
CA ALA A 219 14.63 1.46 23.44
C ALA A 219 13.70 2.68 23.47
N GLU A 220 13.40 3.20 24.66
CA GLU A 220 12.40 4.27 24.89
C GLU A 220 12.73 5.59 24.17
N ASN A 221 13.99 5.83 23.78
CA ASN A 221 14.39 7.05 23.06
C ASN A 221 14.51 6.85 21.54
N THR A 222 14.04 5.73 20.98
CA THR A 222 14.11 5.48 19.53
C THR A 222 12.74 5.57 18.89
N PHE A 223 12.64 6.28 17.76
CA PHE A 223 11.43 6.44 16.98
C PHE A 223 11.64 5.92 15.57
N VAL A 224 10.62 5.29 15.01
CA VAL A 224 10.69 4.67 13.68
C VAL A 224 9.55 5.19 12.80
N LEU A 225 9.90 5.65 11.60
CA LEU A 225 8.98 5.97 10.52
C LEU A 225 9.15 4.92 9.42
N ILE A 226 8.11 4.15 9.15
CA ILE A 226 8.08 3.11 8.13
C ILE A 226 7.09 3.56 7.05
N ILE A 227 7.55 3.67 5.81
CA ILE A 227 6.72 3.98 4.65
C ILE A 227 6.85 2.81 3.69
N ALA A 228 5.75 2.11 3.48
CA ALA A 228 5.68 0.92 2.65
C ALA A 228 4.63 1.11 1.55
N ASN A 229 5.08 1.26 0.31
CA ASN A 229 4.21 1.52 -0.83
C ASN A 229 4.30 0.37 -1.83
N GLU A 230 3.17 -0.29 -2.06
CA GLU A 230 3.04 -1.43 -2.97
C GLU A 230 2.04 -1.13 -4.09
N ASN A 231 0.90 -0.53 -3.76
CA ASN A 231 -0.21 -0.33 -4.67
C ASN A 231 -0.20 1.09 -5.23
N TYR A 232 0.30 1.24 -6.45
CA TYR A 232 0.50 2.53 -7.10
C TYR A 232 -0.61 2.85 -8.11
N SER A 233 -1.00 4.12 -8.19
CA SER A 233 -2.06 4.55 -9.12
C SER A 233 -1.56 4.80 -10.54
N TYR A 234 -0.26 5.10 -10.70
CA TYR A 234 0.31 5.62 -11.97
C TYR A 234 1.58 4.92 -12.44
N VAL A 235 2.12 4.00 -11.65
CA VAL A 235 3.31 3.19 -11.95
C VAL A 235 3.03 1.75 -11.49
N ASP A 236 3.87 0.80 -11.90
CA ASP A 236 3.68 -0.60 -11.53
C ASP A 236 3.74 -0.83 -10.02
N ASN A 237 3.06 -1.88 -9.55
CA ASN A 237 3.06 -2.24 -8.13
C ASN A 237 4.41 -2.82 -7.69
N VAL A 238 4.77 -2.54 -6.43
CA VAL A 238 6.02 -3.00 -5.82
C VAL A 238 5.75 -4.21 -4.95
N LYS A 239 5.82 -5.41 -5.54
CA LYS A 239 5.53 -6.68 -4.83
C LYS A 239 6.25 -6.76 -3.48
N TYR A 240 5.52 -7.20 -2.46
CA TYR A 240 6.02 -7.45 -1.10
C TYR A 240 6.38 -6.21 -0.29
N ALA A 241 6.26 -4.98 -0.81
CA ALA A 241 6.60 -3.78 -0.04
C ALA A 241 5.73 -3.64 1.22
N LEU A 242 4.43 -3.96 1.16
CA LEU A 242 3.59 -3.93 2.37
C LEU A 242 4.05 -4.97 3.40
N HIS A 243 4.33 -6.19 2.94
CA HIS A 243 4.81 -7.28 3.79
C HIS A 243 6.17 -6.95 4.43
N ASP A 244 7.10 -6.40 3.64
CA ASP A 244 8.40 -5.90 4.09
C ASP A 244 8.27 -4.88 5.24
N GLY A 245 7.41 -3.87 5.06
CA GLY A 245 7.16 -2.84 6.07
C GLY A 245 6.51 -3.40 7.35
N GLU A 246 5.59 -4.36 7.21
CA GLU A 246 4.94 -5.03 8.34
C GLU A 246 5.94 -5.87 9.15
N VAL A 247 6.77 -6.67 8.49
CA VAL A 247 7.74 -7.52 9.17
C VAL A 247 8.85 -6.67 9.79
N PHE A 248 9.32 -5.62 9.11
CA PHE A 248 10.28 -4.67 9.69
C PHE A 248 9.74 -4.00 10.96
N ARG A 249 8.45 -3.61 10.98
CA ARG A 249 7.77 -3.11 12.18
C ARG A 249 7.86 -4.10 13.33
N GLU A 250 7.61 -5.38 13.06
CA GLU A 250 7.69 -6.43 14.09
C GLU A 250 9.12 -6.59 14.64
N TYR A 251 10.16 -6.47 13.82
CA TYR A 251 11.55 -6.46 14.30
C TYR A 251 11.89 -5.23 15.13
N CYS A 252 11.39 -4.04 14.76
CA CYS A 252 11.55 -2.84 15.57
C CYS A 252 10.98 -3.02 16.98
N ILE A 253 9.78 -3.62 17.09
CA ILE A 253 9.10 -3.81 18.37
C ILE A 253 9.74 -4.95 19.16
N LYS A 254 9.84 -6.15 18.55
CA LYS A 254 10.24 -7.37 19.24
C LYS A 254 11.74 -7.48 19.43
N THR A 255 12.52 -7.23 18.38
CA THR A 255 13.97 -7.47 18.36
C THR A 255 14.75 -6.29 18.92
N LEU A 256 14.38 -5.07 18.49
CA LEU A 256 15.05 -3.82 18.91
C LEU A 256 14.44 -3.23 20.20
N GLY A 257 13.27 -3.71 20.64
CA GLY A 257 12.65 -3.30 21.90
C GLY A 257 12.07 -1.89 21.86
N ILE A 258 11.75 -1.38 20.68
CA ILE A 258 11.19 -0.04 20.51
C ILE A 258 9.71 -0.07 20.93
N PRO A 259 9.25 0.85 21.81
CA PRO A 259 7.84 0.91 22.19
C PRO A 259 6.94 1.05 20.97
N GLU A 260 5.87 0.25 20.89
CA GLU A 260 4.97 0.21 19.72
C GLU A 260 4.43 1.59 19.31
N ARG A 261 4.11 2.44 20.29
CA ARG A 261 3.65 3.83 20.08
C ARG A 261 4.67 4.73 19.35
N GLN A 262 5.93 4.31 19.29
CA GLN A 262 7.06 5.01 18.66
C GLN A 262 7.43 4.42 17.29
N VAL A 263 6.68 3.42 16.80
CA VAL A 263 6.85 2.80 15.48
C VAL A 263 5.64 3.13 14.62
N TRP A 264 5.78 4.06 13.67
CA TRP A 264 4.69 4.50 12.81
C TRP A 264 4.85 3.89 11.41
N LEU A 265 3.90 3.04 11.03
CA LEU A 265 3.83 2.41 9.72
C LEU A 265 2.73 3.08 8.88
N TYR A 266 3.11 3.61 7.73
CA TYR A 266 2.20 4.10 6.70
C TYR A 266 2.28 3.18 5.49
N LYS A 267 1.16 2.52 5.20
CA LYS A 267 0.95 1.64 4.06
C LYS A 267 0.34 2.43 2.91
N ASP A 268 0.84 2.24 1.70
CA ASP A 268 0.37 2.89 0.47
C ASP A 268 0.20 4.40 0.64
N ALA A 269 1.24 5.04 1.19
CA ALA A 269 1.22 6.42 1.60
C ALA A 269 1.20 7.39 0.40
N THR A 270 0.23 8.30 0.43
CA THR A 270 0.17 9.46 -0.47
C THR A 270 1.21 10.52 -0.10
N ALA A 271 1.44 11.49 -0.99
CA ALA A 271 2.40 12.56 -0.77
C ALA A 271 2.16 13.32 0.55
N GLY A 272 0.89 13.59 0.87
CA GLY A 272 0.49 14.26 2.11
C GLY A 272 0.75 13.40 3.37
N VAL A 273 0.50 12.09 3.29
CA VAL A 273 0.77 11.15 4.39
C VAL A 273 2.26 11.05 4.67
N ILE A 274 3.10 10.97 3.63
CA ILE A 274 4.56 10.99 3.77
C ILE A 274 5.01 12.28 4.45
N SER A 275 4.54 13.44 3.96
CA SER A 275 4.91 14.74 4.56
C SER A 275 4.52 14.80 6.04
N GLY A 276 3.29 14.44 6.39
CA GLY A 276 2.82 14.44 7.78
C GLY A 276 3.59 13.45 8.67
N GLY A 277 3.99 12.30 8.14
CA GLY A 277 4.83 11.33 8.84
C GLY A 277 6.22 11.87 9.17
N VAL A 278 6.84 12.59 8.22
CA VAL A 278 8.14 13.25 8.41
C VAL A 278 8.01 14.38 9.44
N ASP A 279 6.98 15.22 9.33
CA ASP A 279 6.75 16.32 10.27
C ASP A 279 6.53 15.80 11.70
N LYS A 280 5.78 14.71 11.86
CA LYS A 280 5.60 14.01 13.14
C LYS A 280 6.92 13.50 13.72
N MET A 281 7.80 12.96 12.88
CA MET A 281 9.14 12.52 13.30
C MET A 281 10.00 13.68 13.76
N VAL A 282 10.06 14.77 13.00
CA VAL A 282 10.80 16.00 13.38
C VAL A 282 10.28 16.55 14.72
N GLN A 283 8.96 16.55 14.93
CA GLN A 283 8.36 16.98 16.19
C GLN A 283 8.73 16.06 17.35
N ALA A 284 8.76 14.74 17.17
CA ALA A 284 9.23 13.84 18.22
C ALA A 284 10.69 14.11 18.58
N MET A 285 11.54 14.35 17.58
CA MET A 285 12.95 14.67 17.83
C MET A 285 13.15 15.99 18.60
N SER A 286 12.18 16.92 18.58
CA SER A 286 12.26 18.17 19.36
C SER A 286 11.67 18.08 20.77
N ILE A 287 10.85 17.06 21.05
CA ILE A 287 10.20 16.85 22.35
C ILE A 287 11.00 15.90 23.23
N PHE A 288 11.56 14.83 22.66
CA PHE A 288 12.23 13.77 23.39
C PHE A 288 13.74 13.99 23.44
N GLU A 289 14.30 14.06 24.65
CA GLU A 289 15.74 14.18 24.85
C GLU A 289 16.47 12.90 24.40
N ASN A 290 17.67 13.09 23.82
CA ASN A 290 18.51 12.00 23.33
C ASN A 290 17.81 11.07 22.32
N ALA A 291 16.84 11.57 21.58
CA ALA A 291 16.06 10.78 20.65
C ALA A 291 16.89 10.31 19.44
N LYS A 292 16.61 9.10 18.98
CA LYS A 292 17.16 8.50 17.75
C LYS A 292 16.02 8.31 16.75
N ALA A 293 16.28 8.59 15.47
CA ALA A 293 15.33 8.36 14.39
C ALA A 293 15.81 7.21 13.49
N ILE A 294 14.90 6.29 13.18
CA ILE A 294 15.05 5.29 12.12
C ILE A 294 13.97 5.56 11.08
N VAL A 295 14.34 5.64 9.81
CA VAL A 295 13.40 5.74 8.71
C VAL A 295 13.60 4.52 7.82
N TYR A 296 12.54 3.79 7.56
CA TYR A 296 12.52 2.69 6.62
C TYR A 296 11.56 3.03 5.48
N TYR A 297 12.04 2.88 4.25
CA TYR A 297 11.24 3.08 3.05
C TYR A 297 11.41 1.88 2.12
N CYS A 298 10.29 1.33 1.65
CA CYS A 298 10.26 0.36 0.56
C CYS A 298 9.19 0.75 -0.46
N GLY A 299 9.57 0.79 -1.73
CA GLY A 299 8.71 1.29 -2.81
C GLY A 299 9.54 1.77 -4.00
N HIS A 300 8.94 2.60 -4.84
CA HIS A 300 9.60 3.22 -6.00
C HIS A 300 10.37 4.49 -5.64
N GLY A 301 11.60 4.58 -6.13
CA GLY A 301 12.33 5.84 -6.21
C GLY A 301 12.53 6.25 -7.67
N ILE A 302 12.65 7.55 -7.90
CA ILE A 302 12.96 8.09 -9.22
C ILE A 302 13.96 9.25 -9.12
N PRO A 303 14.84 9.43 -10.11
CA PRO A 303 15.59 10.66 -10.28
C PRO A 303 14.75 11.68 -11.05
N ASP A 304 14.85 12.96 -10.70
CA ASP A 304 14.30 14.03 -11.53
C ASP A 304 15.04 14.10 -12.88
N GLU A 305 14.29 14.23 -13.98
CA GLU A 305 14.87 14.21 -15.33
C GLU A 305 15.84 15.38 -15.58
N LYS A 306 15.66 16.53 -14.92
CA LYS A 306 16.46 17.74 -15.16
C LYS A 306 17.61 17.86 -14.18
N THR A 307 17.36 17.60 -12.89
CA THR A 307 18.33 17.84 -11.80
C THR A 307 19.06 16.58 -11.36
N ALA A 308 18.55 15.39 -11.73
CA ALA A 308 18.97 14.09 -11.21
C ALA A 308 18.82 13.94 -9.68
N GLU A 309 18.07 14.82 -9.02
CA GLU A 309 17.78 14.68 -7.59
C GLU A 309 16.87 13.48 -7.35
N ALA A 310 17.05 12.79 -6.21
CA ALA A 310 16.29 11.61 -5.89
C ALA A 310 14.94 11.93 -5.22
N TYR A 311 13.90 11.20 -5.60
CA TYR A 311 12.55 11.31 -5.06
C TYR A 311 12.00 9.95 -4.64
N ILE A 312 11.28 9.93 -3.53
CA ILE A 312 10.37 8.86 -3.13
C ILE A 312 9.07 9.05 -3.91
N VAL A 313 8.56 7.99 -4.54
CA VAL A 313 7.27 8.01 -5.25
C VAL A 313 6.14 7.63 -4.27
N PRO A 314 5.21 8.54 -3.97
CA PRO A 314 3.98 8.24 -3.24
C PRO A 314 3.00 7.43 -4.10
N THR A 315 1.99 6.81 -3.50
CA THR A 315 1.01 5.99 -4.25
C THR A 315 0.09 6.78 -5.18
N ASP A 316 -0.07 8.08 -4.91
CA ASP A 316 -0.73 9.08 -5.76
C ASP A 316 0.27 9.88 -6.63
N GLY A 317 1.56 9.54 -6.58
CA GLY A 317 2.62 10.18 -7.35
C GLY A 317 2.70 9.69 -8.79
N LYS A 318 3.03 10.59 -9.71
CA LYS A 318 3.26 10.29 -11.13
C LYS A 318 4.75 10.25 -11.39
N GLY A 319 5.27 9.11 -11.86
CA GLY A 319 6.70 8.94 -12.13
C GLY A 319 7.29 9.97 -13.10
N THR A 320 6.46 10.49 -14.03
CA THR A 320 6.84 11.52 -15.00
C THR A 320 6.82 12.96 -14.44
N ASN A 321 6.32 13.17 -13.22
CA ASN A 321 6.24 14.48 -12.60
C ASN A 321 6.77 14.45 -11.15
N SER A 322 8.03 14.82 -10.99
CA SER A 322 8.73 14.91 -9.69
C SER A 322 8.05 15.86 -8.69
N GLU A 323 7.24 16.84 -9.14
CA GLU A 323 6.48 17.73 -8.24
C GLU A 323 5.40 16.98 -7.45
N THR A 324 4.93 15.84 -7.97
CA THR A 324 3.98 14.96 -7.27
C THR A 324 4.68 13.95 -6.35
N CYS A 325 6.01 13.93 -6.36
CA CYS A 325 6.82 13.02 -5.58
C CYS A 325 7.44 13.72 -4.36
N TYR A 326 7.97 12.95 -3.42
CA TYR A 326 8.58 13.49 -2.20
C TYR A 326 10.11 13.51 -2.32
N SER A 327 10.71 14.70 -2.32
CA SER A 327 12.17 14.86 -2.43
C SER A 327 12.91 14.13 -1.30
N LEU A 328 13.86 13.26 -1.66
CA LEU A 328 14.72 12.57 -0.70
C LEU A 328 15.67 13.55 0.00
N ASN A 329 16.15 14.57 -0.72
CA ASN A 329 16.92 15.67 -0.12
C ASN A 329 16.12 16.41 0.97
N LYS A 330 14.82 16.67 0.71
CA LYS A 330 13.92 17.29 1.70
C LYS A 330 13.80 16.42 2.95
N LEU A 331 13.62 15.10 2.78
CA LEU A 331 13.59 14.15 3.91
C LEU A 331 14.87 14.24 4.75
N TYR A 332 16.03 14.14 4.09
CA TYR A 332 17.33 14.16 4.77
C TYR A 332 17.55 15.46 5.53
N LYS A 333 17.28 16.62 4.91
CA LYS A 333 17.44 17.92 5.57
C LYS A 333 16.52 18.08 6.77
N ALA A 334 15.25 17.67 6.67
CA ALA A 334 14.29 17.82 7.75
C ALA A 334 14.77 17.14 9.05
N LEU A 335 15.27 15.90 8.94
CA LEU A 335 15.76 15.18 10.11
C LEU A 335 17.19 15.54 10.51
N ALA A 336 18.05 15.91 9.56
CA ALA A 336 19.41 16.40 9.88
C ALA A 336 19.38 17.72 10.68
N GLN A 337 18.37 18.56 10.46
CA GLN A 337 18.16 19.82 11.19
C GLN A 337 17.37 19.64 12.51
N SER A 338 16.92 18.43 12.81
CA SER A 338 16.24 18.11 14.07
C SER A 338 17.24 17.94 15.22
N GLN A 339 16.73 17.74 16.45
CA GLN A 339 17.58 17.48 17.63
C GLN A 339 17.92 15.98 17.79
N ALA A 340 17.71 15.16 16.76
CA ALA A 340 18.06 13.74 16.79
C ALA A 340 19.55 13.52 17.07
N THR A 341 19.85 12.62 18.00
CA THR A 341 21.22 12.20 18.31
C THR A 341 21.79 11.25 17.26
N SER A 342 20.92 10.58 16.50
CA SER A 342 21.29 9.83 15.29
C SER A 342 20.08 9.67 14.38
N VAL A 343 20.31 9.71 13.07
CA VAL A 343 19.30 9.41 12.05
C VAL A 343 19.81 8.29 11.16
N THR A 344 19.07 7.19 11.09
CA THR A 344 19.40 6.04 10.23
C THR A 344 18.31 5.81 9.21
N TYR A 345 18.68 5.66 7.94
CA TYR A 345 17.76 5.34 6.85
C TYR A 345 18.05 3.94 6.30
N PHE A 346 17.00 3.17 6.06
CA PHE A 346 17.01 1.93 5.28
C PHE A 346 16.08 2.12 4.08
N LEU A 347 16.64 2.16 2.87
CA LEU A 347 15.92 2.46 1.64
C LEU A 347 15.95 1.25 0.70
N ASP A 348 14.84 0.52 0.65
CA ASP A 348 14.62 -0.57 -0.30
C ASP A 348 13.86 -0.09 -1.54
N ALA A 349 14.56 0.73 -2.34
CA ALA A 349 14.06 1.37 -3.53
C ALA A 349 15.16 1.56 -4.59
N CYS A 350 14.78 1.51 -5.86
CA CYS A 350 15.62 1.95 -6.98
C CYS A 350 15.57 3.47 -7.06
N PHE A 351 16.70 4.17 -7.10
CA PHE A 351 16.72 5.61 -7.42
C PHE A 351 17.31 5.91 -8.80
N SER A 352 17.54 4.87 -9.61
CA SER A 352 17.93 4.96 -11.02
C SER A 352 16.76 5.30 -11.96
N GLY A 353 15.52 5.22 -11.44
CA GLY A 353 14.30 5.38 -12.22
C GLY A 353 13.88 4.10 -12.95
N ALA A 354 14.52 2.97 -12.64
CA ALA A 354 14.11 1.64 -13.06
C ALA A 354 13.16 1.02 -12.03
N ASP A 355 12.20 0.23 -12.50
CA ASP A 355 11.35 -0.64 -11.70
C ASP A 355 12.15 -1.83 -11.16
N ARG A 356 11.46 -2.71 -10.43
CA ARG A 356 12.06 -3.89 -9.81
C ARG A 356 12.47 -4.99 -10.82
N GLU A 357 11.97 -4.95 -12.05
CA GLU A 357 12.30 -5.88 -13.13
C GLU A 357 13.45 -5.33 -14.02
N GLY A 358 13.81 -4.06 -13.84
CA GLY A 358 14.84 -3.34 -14.61
C GLY A 358 14.30 -2.58 -15.81
N SER A 359 12.97 -2.47 -15.96
CA SER A 359 12.34 -1.59 -16.95
C SER A 359 12.25 -0.15 -16.42
N MET A 360 12.28 0.85 -17.29
CA MET A 360 12.23 2.24 -16.82
C MET A 360 10.82 2.64 -16.36
N LEU A 361 10.69 3.19 -15.15
CA LEU A 361 9.43 3.74 -14.60
C LEU A 361 8.94 4.96 -15.39
N VAL A 362 9.84 5.60 -16.13
CA VAL A 362 9.55 6.76 -16.98
C VAL A 362 10.04 6.46 -18.39
N ALA A 363 9.12 6.32 -19.34
CA ALA A 363 9.40 5.99 -20.74
C ALA A 363 10.05 7.15 -21.54
N ALA A 364 10.34 8.30 -20.92
CA ALA A 364 10.89 9.45 -21.60
C ALA A 364 12.41 9.28 -21.83
N ARG A 365 12.76 8.91 -23.06
CA ARG A 365 14.10 8.98 -23.68
C ARG A 365 15.14 7.92 -23.33
N GLY A 366 14.78 6.76 -22.77
CA GLY A 366 15.65 5.57 -22.79
C GLY A 366 17.08 5.74 -22.24
N ILE A 367 17.30 6.75 -21.39
CA ILE A 367 18.57 6.96 -20.69
C ILE A 367 18.27 6.79 -19.21
N ALA A 368 18.58 5.61 -18.67
CA ALA A 368 18.71 5.44 -17.23
C ALA A 368 19.68 6.50 -16.70
N ARG A 369 19.26 7.29 -15.73
CA ARG A 369 20.10 8.31 -15.10
C ARG A 369 20.35 7.90 -13.66
N GLU A 370 21.63 7.82 -13.30
CA GLU A 370 22.02 7.67 -11.90
C GLU A 370 21.58 8.92 -11.13
N ALA A 371 20.87 8.72 -10.02
CA ALA A 371 20.55 9.82 -9.12
C ALA A 371 21.82 10.47 -8.57
N LYS A 372 21.83 11.79 -8.51
CA LYS A 372 22.88 12.56 -7.88
C LYS A 372 22.97 12.17 -6.40
N ARG A 373 24.18 11.92 -5.92
CA ARG A 373 24.43 11.68 -4.50
C ARG A 373 24.03 12.92 -3.70
N GLU A 374 23.06 12.75 -2.82
CA GLU A 374 22.57 13.80 -1.94
C GLU A 374 23.61 14.14 -0.86
N LYS A 375 23.76 15.43 -0.55
CA LYS A 375 24.62 15.86 0.55
C LYS A 375 23.94 15.50 1.87
N LEU A 376 24.57 14.62 2.64
CA LEU A 376 24.11 14.23 3.98
C LEU A 376 24.69 15.16 5.05
N GLU A 377 23.84 15.58 5.98
CA GLU A 377 24.17 16.50 7.08
C GLU A 377 23.76 15.87 8.44
N GLY A 378 24.15 16.52 9.54
CA GLY A 378 23.87 16.06 10.90
C GLY A 378 24.49 14.69 11.21
N ARG A 379 23.84 13.90 12.06
CA ARG A 379 24.30 12.55 12.46
C ARG A 379 23.62 11.45 11.66
N THR A 380 23.81 11.49 10.34
CA THR A 380 23.04 10.68 9.39
C THR A 380 23.85 9.49 8.84
N VAL A 381 23.21 8.32 8.80
CA VAL A 381 23.66 7.11 8.09
C VAL A 381 22.54 6.60 7.20
N VAL A 382 22.83 6.27 5.95
CA VAL A 382 21.88 5.75 4.97
C VAL A 382 22.37 4.41 4.44
N PHE A 383 21.51 3.40 4.50
CA PHE A 383 21.66 2.13 3.81
C PHE A 383 20.67 2.09 2.64
N SER A 384 21.18 2.04 1.42
CA SER A 384 20.37 1.93 0.20
C SER A 384 20.54 0.55 -0.42
N ALA A 385 19.46 0.00 -0.96
CA ALA A 385 19.41 -1.37 -1.49
C ALA A 385 20.25 -1.60 -2.75
N ALA A 386 20.49 -0.57 -3.56
CA ALA A 386 21.19 -0.67 -4.84
C ALA A 386 22.10 0.54 -5.10
N SER A 387 23.09 0.35 -5.97
CA SER A 387 24.08 1.35 -6.37
C SER A 387 23.92 1.76 -7.83
N GLY A 388 24.16 3.03 -8.15
CA GLY A 388 24.24 3.47 -9.55
C GLY A 388 22.96 3.22 -10.35
N ASP A 389 23.10 2.43 -11.41
CA ASP A 389 22.04 1.97 -12.32
C ASP A 389 21.47 0.60 -11.93
N GLU A 390 21.94 -0.02 -10.84
CA GLU A 390 21.40 -1.29 -10.32
C GLU A 390 19.98 -1.11 -9.75
N THR A 391 19.22 -2.21 -9.76
CA THR A 391 17.82 -2.27 -9.33
C THR A 391 17.69 -2.96 -7.98
N ALA A 392 16.81 -2.45 -7.11
CA ALA A 392 16.33 -3.16 -5.93
C ALA A 392 15.28 -4.21 -6.34
N MET A 393 15.62 -5.49 -6.20
CA MET A 393 14.83 -6.61 -6.73
C MET A 393 13.98 -7.30 -5.65
N PRO A 394 12.86 -7.95 -6.04
CA PRO A 394 12.16 -8.86 -5.15
C PRO A 394 12.97 -10.14 -4.97
N PHE A 395 12.72 -10.85 -3.87
CA PHE A 395 13.18 -12.20 -3.62
C PHE A 395 11.96 -13.12 -3.57
N GLU A 396 11.55 -13.61 -4.74
CA GLU A 396 10.28 -14.33 -4.94
C GLU A 396 10.16 -15.54 -3.99
N ASP A 397 11.21 -16.36 -3.86
CA ASP A 397 11.26 -17.54 -2.97
C ASP A 397 11.03 -17.20 -1.49
N LYS A 398 11.28 -15.95 -1.12
CA LYS A 398 11.18 -15.45 0.25
C LYS A 398 10.03 -14.47 0.45
N SER A 399 9.30 -14.11 -0.61
CA SER A 399 8.21 -13.14 -0.58
C SER A 399 8.58 -11.80 0.10
N HIS A 400 9.78 -11.30 -0.17
CA HIS A 400 10.33 -10.05 0.39
C HIS A 400 11.09 -9.26 -0.68
N GLY A 401 11.40 -7.99 -0.44
CA GLY A 401 12.51 -7.31 -1.11
C GLY A 401 13.85 -7.96 -0.75
N LEU A 402 14.76 -8.12 -1.72
CA LEU A 402 16.02 -8.84 -1.49
C LEU A 402 16.89 -8.19 -0.41
N PHE A 403 16.95 -6.85 -0.41
CA PHE A 403 17.65 -6.08 0.62
C PHE A 403 16.97 -6.24 1.98
N THR A 404 15.65 -6.08 2.03
CA THR A 404 14.89 -6.21 3.27
C THR A 404 15.02 -7.61 3.88
N TYR A 405 14.93 -8.67 3.07
CA TYR A 405 15.13 -10.05 3.54
C TYR A 405 16.46 -10.20 4.27
N TYR A 406 17.59 -9.78 3.67
CA TYR A 406 18.90 -9.93 4.30
C TYR A 406 19.10 -9.00 5.50
N LEU A 407 18.48 -7.81 5.51
CA LEU A 407 18.43 -6.95 6.69
C LEU A 407 17.76 -7.66 7.87
N LEU A 408 16.55 -8.18 7.64
CA LEU A 408 15.79 -8.92 8.65
C LEU A 408 16.52 -10.18 9.08
N LYS A 409 17.12 -10.92 8.14
CA LYS A 409 17.89 -12.13 8.40
C LYS A 409 19.05 -11.85 9.36
N LYS A 410 19.83 -10.79 9.10
CA LYS A 410 20.94 -10.42 9.99
C LYS A 410 20.47 -10.03 11.38
N LEU A 411 19.36 -9.28 11.47
CA LEU A 411 18.76 -8.92 12.75
C LEU A 411 18.25 -10.15 13.51
N GLN A 412 17.70 -11.14 12.79
CA GLN A 412 17.22 -12.40 13.35
C GLN A 412 18.37 -13.21 13.96
N GLU A 413 19.43 -13.45 13.16
CA GLU A 413 20.60 -14.25 13.56
C GLU A 413 21.32 -13.64 14.78
N THR A 414 21.41 -12.31 14.81
CA THR A 414 22.13 -11.58 15.87
C THR A 414 21.24 -11.17 17.04
N LYS A 415 19.92 -11.44 16.95
CA LYS A 415 18.93 -10.95 17.92
C LYS A 415 19.03 -9.42 18.13
N GLY A 416 19.27 -8.71 17.03
CA GLY A 416 19.48 -7.26 16.99
C GLY A 416 20.86 -6.78 17.45
N GLN A 417 21.77 -7.67 17.88
CA GLN A 417 23.10 -7.32 18.37
C GLN A 417 24.12 -7.33 17.22
N VAL A 418 24.02 -6.32 16.35
CA VAL A 418 24.94 -6.12 15.22
C VAL A 418 25.32 -4.65 15.13
N ASN A 419 26.59 -4.38 14.88
CA ASN A 419 27.02 -3.02 14.58
C ASN A 419 26.84 -2.68 13.09
N TYR A 420 26.82 -1.40 12.76
CA TYR A 420 26.53 -0.95 11.40
C TYR A 420 27.60 -1.38 10.39
N GLY A 421 28.86 -1.49 10.81
CA GLY A 421 29.95 -1.97 9.96
C GLY A 421 29.75 -3.43 9.54
N GLU A 422 29.44 -4.29 10.51
CA GLU A 422 29.13 -5.70 10.27
C GLU A 422 27.86 -5.89 9.43
N LEU A 423 26.82 -5.09 9.72
CA LEU A 423 25.59 -5.10 8.95
C LEU A 423 25.85 -4.68 7.50
N ALA A 424 26.63 -3.62 7.28
CA ALA A 424 26.96 -3.12 5.95
C ALA A 424 27.69 -4.16 5.10
N GLU A 425 28.73 -4.79 5.65
CA GLU A 425 29.49 -5.81 4.93
C GLU A 425 28.64 -7.07 4.68
N TYR A 426 27.82 -7.49 5.66
CA TYR A 426 26.88 -8.59 5.46
C TYR A 426 25.87 -8.31 4.34
N LEU A 427 25.27 -7.12 4.32
CA LEU A 427 24.30 -6.74 3.29
C LEU A 427 24.96 -6.71 1.91
N LYS A 428 26.11 -6.04 1.78
CA LYS A 428 26.86 -5.99 0.51
C LYS A 428 27.15 -7.38 -0.04
N ASP A 429 27.66 -8.27 0.80
CA ASP A 429 28.08 -9.59 0.37
C ASP A 429 26.89 -10.48 -0.02
N ASN A 430 25.87 -10.57 0.83
CA ASN A 430 24.80 -11.53 0.62
C ASN A 430 23.80 -11.06 -0.44
N VAL A 431 23.42 -9.77 -0.44
CA VAL A 431 22.52 -9.22 -1.46
C VAL A 431 23.17 -9.34 -2.83
N ARG A 432 24.45 -8.98 -2.98
CA ARG A 432 25.14 -9.06 -4.28
C ARG A 432 25.27 -10.49 -4.79
N LYS A 433 25.60 -11.44 -3.92
CA LYS A 433 25.70 -12.87 -4.29
C LYS A 433 24.35 -13.43 -4.68
N GLU A 434 23.32 -13.20 -3.88
CA GLU A 434 21.96 -13.71 -4.14
C GLU A 434 21.36 -13.10 -5.41
N ALA A 435 21.53 -11.79 -5.60
CA ALA A 435 21.11 -11.10 -6.81
C ALA A 435 21.69 -11.77 -8.07
N PHE A 436 22.98 -12.08 -8.06
CA PHE A 436 23.64 -12.75 -9.18
C PHE A 436 23.15 -14.19 -9.36
N LEU A 437 23.01 -14.96 -8.28
CA LEU A 437 22.60 -16.36 -8.35
C LEU A 437 21.15 -16.54 -8.84
N THR A 438 20.25 -15.64 -8.43
CA THR A 438 18.82 -15.79 -8.66
C THR A 438 18.34 -15.01 -9.89
N ASN A 439 19.00 -13.90 -10.24
CA ASN A 439 18.54 -13.01 -11.31
C ASN A 439 19.60 -12.74 -12.39
N GLU A 440 20.82 -13.25 -12.26
CA GLU A 440 21.97 -12.95 -13.15
C GLU A 440 22.25 -11.44 -13.28
N LYS A 441 21.79 -10.65 -12.30
CA LYS A 441 21.94 -9.18 -12.22
C LYS A 441 22.67 -8.80 -10.94
N LEU A 442 23.26 -7.61 -10.92
CA LEU A 442 23.86 -7.07 -9.71
C LEU A 442 22.86 -6.21 -8.95
N GLN A 443 22.87 -6.38 -7.64
CA GLN A 443 22.30 -5.44 -6.67
C GLN A 443 23.30 -5.31 -5.54
N THR A 444 23.90 -4.12 -5.41
CA THR A 444 24.95 -3.84 -4.45
C THR A 444 24.49 -2.77 -3.47
N PRO A 445 24.18 -3.14 -2.21
CA PRO A 445 23.85 -2.16 -1.19
C PRO A 445 24.94 -1.12 -0.97
N VAL A 446 24.54 0.14 -0.80
CA VAL A 446 25.44 1.28 -0.56
C VAL A 446 25.18 1.86 0.81
N ILE A 447 26.26 2.23 1.50
CA ILE A 447 26.19 2.96 2.75
C ILE A 447 26.77 4.36 2.51
N ALA A 448 25.97 5.37 2.82
CA ALA A 448 26.36 6.77 2.79
C ALA A 448 26.24 7.39 4.18
N THR A 449 27.16 8.29 4.53
CA THR A 449 27.17 8.96 5.84
C THR A 449 27.37 10.45 5.67
N SER A 450 26.89 11.23 6.62
CA SER A 450 27.33 12.62 6.77
C SER A 450 28.81 12.70 7.15
N ALA A 451 29.41 13.87 6.98
CA ALA A 451 30.81 14.11 7.36
C ALA A 451 31.05 13.88 8.86
N GLU A 452 30.08 14.27 9.71
CA GLU A 452 30.17 14.09 11.17
C GLU A 452 30.24 12.61 11.59
N MET A 453 29.65 11.71 10.80
CA MET A 453 29.55 10.29 11.14
C MET A 453 30.64 9.42 10.50
N GLN A 454 31.51 9.99 9.66
CA GLN A 454 32.45 9.24 8.82
C GLN A 454 33.36 8.27 9.61
N SER A 455 33.79 8.66 10.81
CA SER A 455 34.67 7.85 11.67
C SER A 455 33.92 6.98 12.70
N ALA A 456 32.67 7.30 13.02
CA ALA A 456 31.94 6.68 14.13
C ALA A 456 30.88 5.66 13.67
N TRP A 457 30.34 5.82 12.46
CA TRP A 457 29.13 5.11 12.04
C TRP A 457 29.24 3.59 12.16
N LYS A 458 30.39 2.99 11.83
CA LYS A 458 30.59 1.53 11.86
C LYS A 458 30.34 0.92 13.24
N SER A 459 30.64 1.66 14.30
CA SER A 459 30.49 1.20 15.69
C SER A 459 29.08 1.38 16.24
N MET A 460 28.19 2.07 15.51
CA MET A 460 26.80 2.25 15.94
C MET A 460 26.03 0.94 15.93
N THR A 461 25.01 0.85 16.77
CA THR A 461 24.09 -0.27 16.86
C THR A 461 22.65 0.20 16.75
N LEU A 462 21.77 -0.67 16.25
CA LEU A 462 20.32 -0.42 16.23
C LEU A 462 19.66 -0.60 17.60
N LYS A 463 20.28 -1.43 18.46
CA LYS A 463 19.85 -1.74 19.81
C LYS A 463 20.55 -0.85 20.83
#